data_AF-A0A3P7L6T8-F1
#
_entry.id   AF-A0A3P7L6T8-F1
#
_cell.length_a   1.000
_cell.length_b   1.000
_cell.length_c   1.000
_cell.angle_alpha   90.00
_cell.angle_beta   90.00
_cell.angle_gamma   90.00
#
_symmetry.space_group_name_H-M   'P 1'
#
loop_
_entity.id
_entity.type
_entity.pdbx_description
1 polymer ?
#
loop_
_entity_poly.entity_id
_entity_poly.type
_entity_poly.pdbx_seq_one_letter_code
_entity_poly.pdbx_strand_id
1 'polypeptide(L)'
;MSDYECRCHEGYAGDKCDRIRSIGLHHSSAYVALEPWSIEQGNLTFTIRTSNESGLIAYYGDDSFISVELYDGRIKIAFYIGVITCNKEKFRRHHFEGDCRSIDMVKNAECVGYCGEGEKTHRGHDSSQVPMLEYMSSKNVSFASN
;
A
#
# COMPACT_ATOMS: atom_id res chain seq x y z
N MET A 1 -45.69 -14.26 -2.24
CA MET A 1 -44.34 -14.32 -1.65
C MET A 1 -43.82 -12.90 -1.58
N SER A 2 -43.57 -12.39 -0.38
CA SER A 2 -43.08 -11.03 -0.19
C SER A 2 -41.61 -10.96 -0.57
N ASP A 3 -41.31 -10.27 -1.66
CA ASP A 3 -39.96 -9.90 -2.05
C ASP A 3 -39.43 -8.92 -0.99
N TYR A 4 -38.45 -9.35 -0.20
CA TYR A 4 -37.82 -8.50 0.81
C TYR A 4 -36.54 -7.94 0.21
N GLU A 5 -36.44 -6.62 0.17
CA GLU A 5 -35.26 -5.93 -0.33
C GLU A 5 -34.44 -5.41 0.85
N CYS A 6 -33.16 -5.78 0.91
CA CYS A 6 -32.25 -5.28 1.93
C CYS A 6 -31.83 -3.83 1.62
N ARG A 7 -32.08 -2.91 2.55
CA ARG A 7 -31.54 -1.55 2.50
C ARG A 7 -30.22 -1.49 3.25
N CYS A 8 -29.12 -1.41 2.52
CA CYS A 8 -27.78 -1.40 3.12
C CYS A 8 -27.45 -0.05 3.75
N HIS A 9 -26.77 -0.11 4.91
CA HIS A 9 -26.12 1.07 5.50
C HIS A 9 -24.97 1.56 4.61
N GLU A 10 -24.57 2.82 4.78
CA GLU A 10 -23.44 3.39 4.06
C GLU A 10 -22.19 2.54 4.26
N GLY A 11 -21.54 2.17 3.16
CA GLY A 11 -20.38 1.30 3.17
C GLY A 11 -20.64 -0.19 3.02
N TYR A 12 -21.90 -0.63 2.90
CA TYR A 12 -22.27 -2.02 2.60
C TYR A 12 -23.01 -2.13 1.26
N ALA A 13 -22.89 -3.28 0.60
CA ALA A 13 -23.46 -3.58 -0.71
C ALA A 13 -23.79 -5.08 -0.87
N GLY A 14 -24.48 -5.42 -1.96
CA GLY A 14 -24.93 -6.79 -2.25
C GLY A 14 -26.38 -7.04 -1.89
N ASP A 15 -26.99 -8.09 -2.44
CA ASP A 15 -28.41 -8.41 -2.27
C ASP A 15 -28.79 -8.61 -0.79
N LYS A 16 -27.79 -8.96 0.05
CA LYS A 16 -27.93 -9.15 1.49
C LYS A 16 -27.04 -8.21 2.31
N CYS A 17 -26.52 -7.15 1.71
CA CYS A 17 -25.55 -6.23 2.35
C CYS A 17 -24.30 -6.95 2.90
N ASP A 18 -23.89 -8.02 2.24
CA ASP A 18 -22.82 -8.95 2.64
C ASP A 18 -21.43 -8.51 2.13
N ARG A 19 -21.36 -7.45 1.32
CA ARG A 19 -20.12 -6.93 0.77
C ARG A 19 -19.78 -5.57 1.37
N ILE A 20 -18.61 -5.46 1.98
CA ILE A 20 -18.08 -4.18 2.47
C ILE A 20 -17.54 -3.38 1.27
N ARG A 21 -17.97 -2.13 1.14
CA ARG A 21 -17.58 -1.18 0.08
C ARG A 21 -16.75 -0.01 0.61
N SER A 22 -17.04 0.48 1.82
CA SER A 22 -16.26 1.54 2.48
C SER A 22 -16.44 1.47 3.99
N ILE A 23 -15.40 1.80 4.74
CA ILE A 23 -15.41 1.79 6.20
C ILE A 23 -14.84 3.11 6.74
N GLY A 24 -15.42 3.61 7.82
CA GLY A 24 -14.89 4.73 8.59
C GLY A 24 -14.23 4.24 9.87
N LEU A 25 -12.93 4.48 10.03
CA LEU A 25 -12.17 4.11 11.23
C LEU A 25 -11.92 5.37 12.06
N HIS A 26 -12.73 5.58 13.10
CA HIS A 26 -12.68 6.79 13.93
C HIS A 26 -11.80 6.64 15.19
N HIS A 27 -11.63 5.42 15.67
CA HIS A 27 -10.83 5.13 16.87
C HIS A 27 -9.47 4.57 16.47
N SER A 28 -8.43 4.91 17.25
CA SER A 28 -7.06 4.47 16.99
C SER A 28 -6.86 2.95 17.07
N SER A 29 -7.76 2.25 17.77
CA SER A 29 -7.77 0.79 17.87
C SER A 29 -8.74 0.11 16.90
N ALA A 30 -9.44 0.87 16.05
CA ALA A 30 -10.39 0.30 15.10
C ALA A 30 -9.64 -0.32 13.91
N TYR A 31 -9.95 -1.57 13.61
CA TYR A 31 -9.44 -2.28 12.45
C TYR A 31 -10.52 -3.16 11.84
N VAL A 32 -10.31 -3.57 10.59
CA VAL A 32 -11.13 -4.56 9.91
C VAL A 32 -10.23 -5.71 9.52
N ALA A 33 -10.59 -6.91 9.97
CA ALA A 33 -9.95 -8.15 9.53
C ALA A 33 -10.64 -8.60 8.24
N LEU A 34 -9.86 -8.77 7.18
CA LEU A 34 -10.33 -9.32 5.91
C LEU A 34 -10.01 -10.82 5.87
N GLU A 35 -10.77 -11.55 5.06
CA GLU A 35 -10.45 -12.95 4.76
C GLU A 35 -9.07 -13.05 4.09
N PRO A 36 -8.29 -14.12 4.37
CA PRO A 36 -6.99 -14.30 3.75
C PRO A 36 -7.11 -14.37 2.23
N TRP A 37 -6.26 -13.65 1.50
CA TRP A 37 -6.17 -13.78 0.05
C TRP A 37 -4.92 -14.55 -0.38
N SER A 38 -4.88 -14.98 -1.64
CA SER A 38 -3.63 -15.45 -2.25
C SER A 38 -2.80 -14.26 -2.73
N ILE A 39 -1.72 -13.91 -2.02
CA ILE A 39 -0.81 -12.81 -2.43
C ILE A 39 -0.19 -13.08 -3.82
N GLU A 40 0.00 -14.35 -4.18
CA GLU A 40 0.62 -14.74 -5.44
C GLU A 40 -0.20 -14.31 -6.66
N GLN A 41 -1.52 -14.14 -6.52
CA GLN A 41 -2.42 -13.83 -7.64
C GLN A 41 -3.42 -12.70 -7.35
N GLY A 42 -3.50 -12.23 -6.10
CA GLY A 42 -4.43 -11.20 -5.66
C GLY A 42 -3.94 -9.79 -5.96
N ASN A 43 -4.87 -8.93 -6.37
CA ASN A 43 -4.65 -7.49 -6.44
C ASN A 43 -5.33 -6.83 -5.26
N LEU A 44 -4.55 -6.09 -4.49
CA LEU A 44 -5.09 -5.22 -3.46
C LEU A 44 -5.25 -3.80 -3.97
N THR A 45 -6.44 -3.25 -3.82
CA THR A 45 -6.72 -1.85 -4.18
C THR A 45 -7.59 -1.21 -3.11
N PHE A 46 -7.14 -0.07 -2.62
CA PHE A 46 -7.89 0.74 -1.66
C PHE A 46 -7.86 2.21 -2.09
N THR A 47 -8.90 2.94 -1.69
CA THR A 47 -8.91 4.41 -1.70
C THR A 47 -9.03 4.86 -0.26
N ILE A 48 -8.14 5.77 0.16
CA ILE A 48 -8.05 6.20 1.56
C ILE A 48 -8.20 7.70 1.62
N ARG A 49 -8.95 8.16 2.61
CA ARG A 49 -9.07 9.56 2.97
C ARG A 49 -8.80 9.70 4.45
N THR A 50 -7.72 10.40 4.79
CA THR A 50 -7.28 10.62 6.17
C THR A 50 -6.61 11.98 6.28
N SER A 51 -6.71 12.60 7.47
CA SER A 51 -5.92 13.79 7.84
C SER A 51 -4.73 13.45 8.73
N ASN A 52 -4.62 12.19 9.18
CA ASN A 52 -3.44 11.73 9.91
C ASN A 52 -2.28 11.61 8.93
N GLU A 53 -1.09 12.00 9.37
CA GLU A 53 0.13 11.89 8.57
C GLU A 53 0.87 10.58 8.81
N SER A 54 0.51 9.85 9.86
CA SER A 54 1.11 8.55 10.21
C SER A 54 0.04 7.54 10.62
N GLY A 55 0.25 6.26 10.28
CA GLY A 55 -0.64 5.18 10.70
C GLY A 55 -0.52 3.92 9.84
N LEU A 56 -1.03 2.81 10.36
CA LEU A 56 -1.09 1.54 9.63
C LEU A 56 -2.32 1.53 8.72
N ILE A 57 -2.11 1.27 7.43
CA ILE A 57 -3.19 1.19 6.44
C ILE A 57 -3.62 -0.26 6.25
N ALA A 58 -2.65 -1.15 6.02
CA ALA A 58 -2.90 -2.57 5.80
C ALA A 58 -1.73 -3.38 6.33
N TYR A 59 -2.03 -4.57 6.82
CA TYR A 59 -1.06 -5.50 7.35
C TYR A 59 -1.52 -6.91 7.02
N TYR A 60 -0.60 -7.76 6.57
CA TYR A 60 -0.86 -9.16 6.31
C TYR A 60 0.37 -9.99 6.64
N GLY A 61 0.15 -11.07 7.39
CA GLY A 61 1.18 -12.02 7.81
C GLY A 61 1.48 -11.94 9.31
N ASP A 62 2.29 -12.89 9.80
CA ASP A 62 2.70 -12.98 11.21
C ASP A 62 4.25 -12.95 11.28
N ASP A 63 4.91 -14.08 10.99
CA ASP A 63 6.38 -14.21 11.01
C ASP A 63 7.06 -13.59 9.78
N SER A 64 6.34 -13.57 8.67
CA SER A 64 6.68 -12.83 7.45
C SER A 64 5.48 -11.96 7.12
N PHE A 65 5.72 -10.71 6.78
CA PHE A 65 4.64 -9.74 6.64
C PHE A 65 4.84 -8.79 5.48
N ILE A 66 3.72 -8.25 5.03
CA ILE A 66 3.63 -7.05 4.21
C ILE A 66 2.85 -6.00 4.99
N SER A 67 3.39 -4.80 5.11
CA SER A 67 2.71 -3.65 5.67
C SER A 67 2.62 -2.51 4.64
N VAL A 68 1.51 -1.81 4.68
CA VAL A 68 1.33 -0.52 4.03
C VAL A 68 1.07 0.48 5.13
N GLU A 69 1.90 1.51 5.19
CA GLU A 69 1.93 2.50 6.24
C GLU A 69 1.87 3.89 5.62
N LEU A 70 1.22 4.80 6.33
CA LEU A 70 1.41 6.22 6.14
C LEU A 70 2.54 6.67 7.07
N TYR A 71 3.51 7.37 6.51
CA TYR A 71 4.69 7.88 7.19
C TYR A 71 4.95 9.32 6.73
N ASP A 72 4.71 10.29 7.61
CA ASP A 72 4.88 11.72 7.31
C ASP A 72 4.15 12.14 6.01
N GLY A 73 2.89 11.70 5.89
CA GLY A 73 2.02 11.94 4.74
C GLY A 73 2.38 11.14 3.47
N ARG A 74 3.42 10.31 3.52
CA ARG A 74 3.90 9.48 2.40
C ARG A 74 3.51 8.03 2.58
N ILE A 75 3.34 7.32 1.47
CA ILE A 75 3.02 5.89 1.51
C ILE A 75 4.31 5.09 1.54
N LYS A 76 4.48 4.31 2.61
CA LYS A 76 5.58 3.37 2.78
C LYS A 76 5.03 1.94 2.69
N ILE A 77 5.67 1.11 1.88
CA ILE A 77 5.40 -0.32 1.78
C ILE A 77 6.59 -1.02 2.40
N ALA A 78 6.37 -1.80 3.45
CA ALA A 78 7.41 -2.62 4.05
C ALA A 78 7.08 -4.10 3.88
N PHE A 79 8.11 -4.90 3.68
CA PHE A 79 8.01 -6.34 3.52
C PHE A 79 9.14 -7.03 4.27
N TYR A 80 8.80 -8.11 4.95
CA TYR A 80 9.73 -8.92 5.73
C TYR A 80 9.48 -10.40 5.49
N ILE A 81 10.53 -11.15 5.13
CA ILE A 81 10.51 -12.62 4.98
C ILE A 81 11.60 -13.29 5.82
N GLY A 82 11.69 -12.93 7.09
CA GLY A 82 12.65 -13.51 8.03
C GLY A 82 14.06 -12.89 7.92
N VAL A 83 14.73 -13.02 6.78
CA VAL A 83 16.12 -12.49 6.62
C VAL A 83 16.21 -11.26 5.73
N ILE A 84 15.17 -10.98 4.94
CA ILE A 84 15.13 -9.89 3.96
C ILE A 84 14.10 -8.87 4.42
N THR A 85 14.53 -7.60 4.51
CA THR A 85 13.65 -6.46 4.78
C THR A 85 13.73 -5.47 3.61
N CYS A 86 12.58 -5.16 3.04
CA CYS A 86 12.43 -4.25 1.92
C CYS A 86 11.47 -3.11 2.30
N ASN A 87 11.92 -1.86 2.20
CA ASN A 87 11.06 -0.71 2.36
C ASN A 87 11.04 0.08 1.05
N LYS A 88 9.85 0.40 0.56
CA LYS A 88 9.65 1.29 -0.58
C LYS A 88 8.78 2.46 -0.15
N GLU A 89 9.33 3.66 -0.21
CA GLU A 89 8.64 4.90 0.12
C GLU A 89 8.29 5.64 -1.17
N LYS A 90 7.00 5.87 -1.42
CA LYS A 90 6.51 6.63 -2.58
C LYS A 90 6.29 8.08 -2.17
N PHE A 91 6.82 9.00 -2.97
CA PHE A 91 6.67 10.44 -2.74
C PHE A 91 6.56 11.21 -4.04
N ARG A 92 6.15 12.47 -3.94
CA ARG A 92 6.16 13.41 -5.07
C ARG A 92 7.08 14.56 -4.73
N ARG A 93 8.04 14.84 -5.61
CA ARG A 93 8.93 16.00 -5.48
C ARG A 93 9.31 16.53 -6.85
N HIS A 94 9.77 17.77 -6.88
CA HIS A 94 10.41 18.28 -8.10
C HIS A 94 11.74 17.54 -8.30
N HIS A 95 11.98 17.11 -9.53
CA HIS A 95 13.24 16.52 -9.92
C HIS A 95 14.23 17.64 -10.24
N PHE A 96 15.48 17.47 -9.84
CA PHE A 96 16.55 18.43 -10.09
C PHE A 96 17.71 17.74 -10.80
N GLU A 97 18.17 18.33 -11.90
CA GLU A 97 19.35 17.89 -12.64
C GLU A 97 20.23 19.12 -12.89
N GLY A 98 21.34 19.22 -12.14
CA GLY A 98 22.11 20.45 -12.05
C GLY A 98 21.23 21.60 -11.55
N ASP A 99 21.16 22.68 -12.33
CA ASP A 99 20.33 23.87 -12.02
C ASP A 99 18.89 23.76 -12.58
N CYS A 100 18.57 22.69 -13.31
CA CYS A 100 17.23 22.50 -13.88
C CYS A 100 16.29 21.88 -12.85
N ARG A 101 15.09 22.47 -12.68
CA ARG A 101 14.01 21.96 -11.83
C ARG A 101 12.82 21.56 -12.69
N SER A 102 12.25 20.38 -12.46
CA SER A 102 11.01 19.96 -13.12
C SER A 102 9.86 20.95 -12.83
N ILE A 103 8.99 21.16 -13.81
CA ILE A 103 7.81 22.05 -13.65
C ILE A 103 6.83 21.42 -12.66
N ASP A 104 6.50 20.16 -12.87
CA ASP A 104 5.59 19.41 -12.03
C ASP A 104 6.33 18.55 -11.00
N MET A 105 5.63 18.22 -9.91
CA MET A 105 6.10 17.21 -8.97
C MET A 105 6.00 15.82 -9.60
N VAL A 106 7.15 15.18 -9.76
CA VAL A 106 7.28 13.84 -10.33
C VAL A 106 7.05 12.79 -9.24
N LYS A 107 6.38 11.70 -9.59
CA LYS A 107 6.25 10.53 -8.71
C LYS A 107 7.59 9.81 -8.64
N ASN A 108 8.12 9.68 -7.43
CA ASN A 108 9.39 9.04 -7.15
C ASN A 108 9.19 7.92 -6.12
N ALA A 109 10.18 7.05 -6.00
CA ALA A 109 10.24 6.08 -4.92
C ALA A 109 11.69 5.87 -4.46
N GLU A 110 11.88 5.78 -3.15
CA GLU A 110 13.16 5.43 -2.53
C GLU A 110 13.05 4.04 -1.91
N CYS A 111 14.08 3.23 -2.11
CA CYS A 111 14.16 1.88 -1.57
C CYS A 111 15.21 1.83 -0.46
N VAL A 112 14.84 1.30 0.70
CA VAL A 112 15.73 1.13 1.86
C VAL A 112 15.64 -0.32 2.33
N GLY A 113 16.78 -1.02 2.29
CA GLY A 113 16.88 -2.41 2.70
C GLY A 113 17.60 -3.26 1.66
N TYR A 114 17.43 -4.58 1.78
CA TYR A 114 17.97 -5.55 0.84
C TYR A 114 16.86 -6.49 0.38
N CYS A 115 16.86 -6.85 -0.90
CA CYS A 115 15.80 -7.57 -1.57
C CYS A 115 16.40 -8.51 -2.64
N GLY A 116 16.85 -9.69 -2.24
CA GLY A 116 17.45 -10.71 -3.13
C GLY A 116 18.31 -11.73 -2.38
N GLU A 117 19.12 -12.52 -3.09
CA GLU A 117 20.29 -13.23 -2.55
C GLU A 117 21.57 -12.55 -3.09
N GLY A 118 22.38 -11.91 -2.23
CA GLY A 118 23.53 -11.11 -2.68
C GLY A 118 23.77 -9.81 -1.89
N GLU A 119 24.90 -9.75 -1.22
CA GLU A 119 25.38 -8.74 -0.27
C GLU A 119 25.52 -7.28 -0.80
N LYS A 120 24.45 -6.65 -1.31
CA LYS A 120 24.46 -5.24 -1.74
C LYS A 120 23.26 -4.48 -1.19
N THR A 121 23.51 -3.75 -0.11
CA THR A 121 22.65 -2.64 0.34
C THR A 121 22.62 -1.57 -0.76
N HIS A 122 21.63 -1.62 -1.64
CA HIS A 122 21.40 -0.56 -2.62
C HIS A 122 20.72 0.61 -1.90
N ARG A 123 21.52 1.59 -1.45
CA ARG A 123 21.02 2.97 -1.28
C ARG A 123 20.97 3.59 -2.67
N GLY A 124 19.88 3.35 -3.38
CA GLY A 124 19.74 3.75 -4.77
C GLY A 124 18.37 4.33 -5.07
N HIS A 125 18.36 5.39 -5.85
CA HIS A 125 17.18 6.05 -6.42
C HIS A 125 16.44 5.19 -7.46
N ASP A 126 16.88 3.95 -7.67
CA ASP A 126 16.46 3.09 -8.75
C ASP A 126 15.79 1.82 -8.21
N SER A 127 14.46 1.79 -8.34
CA SER A 127 13.62 0.64 -7.96
C SER A 127 13.71 -0.53 -8.95
N SER A 128 14.37 -0.37 -10.10
CA SER A 128 14.43 -1.39 -11.17
C SER A 128 15.44 -2.51 -10.91
N GLN A 129 16.35 -2.35 -9.94
CA GLN A 129 17.37 -3.38 -9.66
C GLN A 129 16.96 -4.35 -8.53
N VAL A 130 15.70 -4.32 -8.13
CA VAL A 130 15.19 -5.13 -7.03
C VAL A 130 14.15 -6.11 -7.56
N PRO A 131 14.51 -7.39 -7.81
CA PRO A 131 13.66 -8.36 -8.52
C PRO A 131 12.28 -8.54 -7.88
N MET A 132 12.21 -8.48 -6.55
CA MET A 132 10.95 -8.60 -5.81
C MET A 132 10.10 -7.32 -5.83
N LEU A 133 10.72 -6.14 -5.94
CA LEU A 133 10.01 -4.88 -6.15
C LEU A 133 9.59 -4.69 -7.60
N GLU A 134 10.32 -5.26 -8.57
CA GLU A 134 9.85 -5.41 -9.95
C GLU A 134 8.65 -6.36 -10.02
N TYR A 135 8.65 -7.46 -9.25
CA TYR A 135 7.47 -8.33 -9.09
C TYR A 135 6.27 -7.61 -8.45
N MET A 136 6.49 -6.75 -7.47
CA MET A 136 5.43 -5.92 -6.87
C MET A 136 5.07 -4.68 -7.69
N SER A 137 5.93 -4.23 -8.61
CA SER A 137 5.66 -3.13 -9.54
C SER A 137 4.95 -3.61 -10.80
N SER A 138 5.16 -4.86 -11.20
CA SER A 138 4.42 -5.53 -12.28
C SER A 138 3.00 -5.92 -11.83
N LYS A 139 2.78 -6.10 -10.53
CA LYS A 139 1.44 -6.12 -9.94
C LYS A 139 0.97 -4.69 -9.67
N ASN A 140 -0.07 -4.25 -10.38
CA ASN A 140 -0.63 -2.90 -10.26
C ASN A 140 -1.26 -2.65 -8.88
N VAL A 141 -0.46 -2.38 -7.84
CA VAL A 141 -0.98 -1.86 -6.58
C VAL A 141 -1.23 -0.36 -6.76
N SER A 142 -2.43 -0.08 -7.24
CA SER A 142 -2.91 1.25 -7.58
C SER A 142 -3.38 1.95 -6.31
N PHE A 143 -2.71 3.04 -5.94
CA PHE A 143 -3.14 3.91 -4.84
C PHE A 143 -3.49 5.27 -5.43
N ALA A 144 -4.76 5.63 -5.36
CA ALA A 144 -5.22 6.98 -5.65
C ALA A 144 -5.27 7.76 -4.34
N SER A 145 -4.33 8.69 -4.16
CA SER A 145 -4.47 9.82 -3.25
C SER A 145 -4.93 11.01 -4.09
N ASN A 146 -6.07 11.61 -3.75
CA ASN A 146 -6.43 12.94 -4.26
C ASN A 146 -5.78 14.01 -3.41
#